data_AF-A0A9N8X0Z4-F1
#
_entry.id   AF-A0A9N8X0Z4-F1
#
_cell.length_a   1.000
_cell.length_b   1.000
_cell.length_c   1.000
_cell.angle_alpha   90.00
_cell.angle_beta   90.00
_cell.angle_gamma   90.00
#
_symmetry.space_group_name_H-M   'P 1'
#
loop_
_entity.id
_entity.type
_entity.pdbx_description
1 polymer ?
#
loop_
_entity_poly.entity_id
_entity_poly.type
_entity_poly.pdbx_seq_one_letter_code
_entity_poly.pdbx_strand_id
1 'polypeptide(L)'
;MKNLLVSLEKAGDFDEIIDVRTPLEFAEDHIPGALNAPVLSNEERVLVGTTYKQVSPFEGTRIGAALVARNIAHHLETTFADRPRNWRPLIYCWRGGKRSGSVTTLFNMIGWQARQLDGGYKSYRRATLEALDTLPKTLNYIVLVGPTGSRKTHLLSALNQAGAQTLDLEALAAHRGSLLGAWAGVPQPSQKRFDTLLVSALREFDPGRPVFIEAESRRIGSVTLPLALLDTFHQAACVKVLSSREDRATFLLHDYAHLFDNPEALKAQLQRMIGLHSRERVMGWQRLVDENRRAELAHELIERHYDPAYARSSHQHFAQLPHALQLSFRPNDADVVEQAKSLLVHFDSRASAVV
;
A
#
# COMPACT_ATOMS: atom_id res chain seq x y z
N MET A 1 -28.96 -11.15 20.99
CA MET A 1 -27.84 -10.47 20.30
C MET A 1 -27.13 -11.33 19.25
N LYS A 2 -26.96 -12.66 19.41
CA LYS A 2 -26.34 -13.50 18.35
C LYS A 2 -27.00 -13.35 16.97
N ASN A 3 -28.31 -13.12 16.93
CA ASN A 3 -29.08 -12.92 15.70
C ASN A 3 -28.75 -11.63 14.93
N LEU A 4 -27.91 -10.73 15.48
CA LEU A 4 -27.48 -9.50 14.82
C LEU A 4 -26.05 -9.58 14.27
N LEU A 5 -25.38 -10.72 14.43
CA LEU A 5 -24.04 -10.96 13.91
C LEU A 5 -24.08 -11.34 12.42
N VAL A 6 -23.12 -10.82 11.66
CA VAL A 6 -22.99 -11.05 10.22
C VAL A 6 -21.53 -11.39 9.90
N SER A 7 -21.32 -12.37 9.03
CA SER A 7 -19.99 -12.73 8.55
C SER A 7 -19.42 -11.68 7.59
N LEU A 8 -18.10 -11.63 7.48
CA LEU A 8 -17.39 -10.68 6.61
C LEU A 8 -17.80 -10.78 5.13
N GLU A 9 -18.11 -11.99 4.65
CA GLU A 9 -18.53 -12.24 3.27
C GLU A 9 -19.79 -11.47 2.87
N LYS A 10 -20.67 -11.19 3.84
CA LYS A 10 -21.91 -10.43 3.64
C LYS A 10 -21.76 -8.94 3.88
N ALA A 11 -20.53 -8.44 4.02
CA ALA A 11 -20.32 -7.02 4.31
C ALA A 11 -20.83 -6.10 3.20
N GLY A 12 -20.84 -6.57 1.95
CA GLY A 12 -21.37 -5.83 0.80
C GLY A 12 -22.91 -5.74 0.75
N ASP A 13 -23.64 -6.45 1.61
CA ASP A 13 -25.12 -6.44 1.64
C ASP A 13 -25.71 -5.24 2.42
N PHE A 14 -24.86 -4.30 2.85
CA PHE A 14 -25.21 -3.20 3.76
C PHE A 14 -24.96 -1.85 3.09
N ASP A 15 -25.77 -0.86 3.47
CA ASP A 15 -25.73 0.48 2.87
C ASP A 15 -24.48 1.25 3.27
N GLU A 16 -23.95 0.99 4.47
CA GLU A 16 -22.79 1.68 5.02
C GLU A 16 -22.07 0.79 6.04
N ILE A 17 -20.73 0.76 5.97
CA ILE A 17 -19.88 0.08 6.96
C ILE A 17 -19.39 1.13 7.96
N ILE A 18 -19.58 0.89 9.26
CA ILE A 18 -19.23 1.84 10.33
C ILE A 18 -18.15 1.25 11.22
N ASP A 19 -16.99 1.91 11.24
CA ASP A 19 -15.91 1.62 12.17
C ASP A 19 -16.06 2.47 13.44
N VAL A 20 -16.40 1.82 14.55
CA VAL A 20 -16.55 2.51 15.85
C VAL A 20 -15.28 2.48 16.71
N ARG A 21 -14.15 2.09 16.12
CA ARG A 21 -12.83 2.22 16.75
C ARG A 21 -12.38 3.68 16.80
N THR A 22 -11.32 3.95 17.56
CA THR A 22 -10.80 5.30 17.72
C THR A 22 -10.21 5.84 16.40
N PRO A 23 -10.04 7.17 16.26
CA PRO A 23 -9.44 7.76 15.07
C PRO A 23 -8.05 7.19 14.72
N LEU A 24 -7.19 6.93 15.72
CA LEU A 24 -5.88 6.32 15.46
C LEU A 24 -5.97 4.87 14.96
N GLU A 25 -6.91 4.08 15.51
CA GLU A 25 -7.14 2.72 15.03
C GLU A 25 -7.64 2.69 13.58
N PHE A 26 -8.47 3.67 13.19
CA PHE A 26 -9.00 3.81 11.83
C PHE A 26 -7.94 4.33 10.85
N ALA A 27 -7.14 5.31 11.26
CA ALA A 27 -6.04 5.86 10.47
C ALA A 27 -4.91 4.83 10.24
N GLU A 28 -4.67 3.92 11.20
CA GLU A 28 -3.71 2.83 11.02
C GLU A 28 -4.11 1.91 9.86
N ASP A 29 -5.36 1.46 9.84
CA ASP A 29 -6.01 0.73 8.74
C ASP A 29 -7.51 0.53 9.04
N HIS A 30 -8.35 0.35 8.02
CA HIS A 30 -9.79 0.12 8.14
C HIS A 30 -10.33 -0.66 6.94
N ILE A 31 -11.52 -1.25 7.08
CA ILE A 31 -12.20 -1.91 5.96
C ILE A 31 -12.48 -0.85 4.87
N PRO A 32 -12.12 -1.08 3.59
CA PRO A 32 -12.38 -0.13 2.51
C PRO A 32 -13.84 0.31 2.46
N GLY A 33 -14.05 1.62 2.29
CA GLY A 33 -15.39 2.23 2.28
C GLY A 33 -16.02 2.44 3.65
N ALA A 34 -15.38 2.06 4.75
CA ALA A 34 -15.92 2.29 6.09
C ALA A 34 -15.87 3.77 6.51
N LEU A 35 -16.95 4.24 7.14
CA LEU A 35 -17.03 5.53 7.84
C LEU A 35 -16.55 5.37 9.29
N ASN A 36 -15.69 6.27 9.78
CA ASN A 36 -15.30 6.26 11.19
C ASN A 36 -16.31 7.03 12.05
N ALA A 37 -16.93 6.35 13.01
CA ALA A 37 -17.82 6.94 14.03
C ALA A 37 -17.37 6.46 15.43
N PRO A 38 -16.28 7.04 15.96
CA PRO A 38 -15.61 6.53 17.15
C PRO A 38 -16.50 6.65 18.39
N VAL A 39 -16.81 5.52 19.04
CA VAL A 39 -17.51 5.56 20.34
C VAL A 39 -16.58 5.83 21.53
N LEU A 40 -15.29 5.95 21.28
CA LEU A 40 -14.28 6.44 22.22
C LEU A 40 -13.23 7.24 21.45
N SER A 41 -12.78 8.35 22.02
CA SER A 41 -11.55 9.03 21.59
C SER A 41 -10.32 8.15 21.86
N ASN A 42 -9.15 8.58 21.37
CA ASN A 42 -7.90 7.86 21.66
C ASN A 42 -7.58 7.87 23.17
N GLU A 43 -7.78 9.03 23.80
CA GLU A 43 -7.55 9.28 25.22
C GLU A 43 -8.56 8.50 26.07
N GLU A 44 -9.84 8.53 25.69
CA GLU A 44 -10.90 7.77 26.36
C GLU A 44 -10.63 6.26 26.29
N ARG A 45 -10.17 5.75 25.14
CA ARG A 45 -9.77 4.36 25.01
C ARG A 45 -8.61 4.01 25.95
N VAL A 46 -7.59 4.87 26.04
CA VAL A 46 -6.45 4.66 26.94
C VAL A 46 -6.92 4.63 28.39
N LEU A 47 -7.78 5.57 28.79
CA LEU A 47 -8.38 5.61 30.13
C LEU A 47 -9.12 4.29 30.43
N VAL A 48 -10.09 3.93 29.58
CA VAL A 48 -10.90 2.71 29.76
C VAL A 48 -10.02 1.46 29.81
N GLY A 49 -9.05 1.35 28.90
CA GLY A 49 -8.13 0.22 28.83
C GLY A 49 -7.21 0.12 30.05
N THR A 50 -6.74 1.26 30.56
CA THR A 50 -5.89 1.34 31.76
C THR A 50 -6.68 0.97 33.00
N THR A 51 -7.86 1.56 33.21
CA THR A 51 -8.74 1.21 34.35
C THR A 51 -9.15 -0.26 34.33
N TYR A 52 -9.48 -0.81 33.15
CA TYR A 52 -9.82 -2.22 33.01
C TYR A 52 -8.70 -3.15 33.50
N LYS A 53 -7.45 -2.82 33.19
CA LYS A 53 -6.28 -3.63 33.55
C LYS A 53 -5.77 -3.39 34.98
N GLN A 54 -5.71 -2.12 35.40
CA GLN A 54 -5.04 -1.72 36.64
C GLN A 54 -5.98 -1.63 37.84
N VAL A 55 -7.28 -1.38 37.62
CA VAL A 55 -8.27 -1.26 38.70
C VAL A 55 -9.14 -2.52 38.74
N SER A 56 -10.05 -2.66 37.76
CA SER A 56 -10.82 -3.90 37.59
C SER A 56 -11.57 -3.91 36.23
N PRO A 57 -11.89 -5.11 35.72
CA PRO A 57 -12.75 -5.25 34.53
C PRO A 57 -14.12 -4.55 34.66
N PHE A 58 -14.69 -4.55 35.87
CA PHE A 58 -15.98 -3.92 36.13
C PHE A 58 -15.87 -2.39 36.02
N GLU A 59 -14.90 -1.77 36.70
CA GLU A 59 -14.73 -0.31 36.67
C GLU A 59 -14.40 0.20 35.27
N GLY A 60 -13.51 -0.48 34.54
CA GLY A 60 -13.23 -0.13 33.14
C GLY A 60 -14.48 -0.25 32.26
N THR A 61 -15.30 -1.29 32.47
CA THR A 61 -16.58 -1.45 31.74
C THR A 61 -17.57 -0.34 32.11
N ARG A 62 -17.70 0.02 33.38
CA ARG A 62 -18.63 1.04 33.89
C ARG A 62 -18.33 2.41 33.29
N ILE A 63 -17.07 2.84 33.35
CA ILE A 63 -16.61 4.10 32.75
C ILE A 63 -16.80 4.06 31.24
N GLY A 64 -16.35 2.98 30.59
CA GLY A 64 -16.47 2.81 29.15
C GLY A 64 -17.92 2.87 28.66
N ALA A 65 -18.88 2.27 29.39
CA ALA A 65 -20.29 2.30 29.03
C ALA A 65 -20.85 3.73 29.03
N ALA A 66 -20.49 4.54 30.02
CA ALA A 66 -20.96 5.93 30.11
C ALA A 66 -20.38 6.82 29.00
N LEU A 67 -19.11 6.61 28.61
CA LEU A 67 -18.48 7.33 27.50
C LEU A 67 -19.08 6.90 26.15
N VAL A 68 -19.18 5.59 25.92
CA VAL A 68 -19.80 5.04 24.70
C VAL A 68 -21.22 5.54 24.53
N ALA A 69 -22.04 5.55 25.59
CA ALA A 69 -23.42 6.04 25.51
C ALA A 69 -23.48 7.52 25.07
N ARG A 70 -22.63 8.38 25.64
CA ARG A 70 -22.53 9.80 25.26
C ARG A 70 -22.12 9.97 23.80
N ASN A 71 -21.09 9.25 23.36
CA ASN A 71 -20.59 9.36 21.99
C ASN A 71 -21.58 8.81 20.97
N ILE A 72 -22.34 7.76 21.31
CA ILE A 72 -23.44 7.29 20.46
C ILE A 72 -24.52 8.37 20.33
N ALA A 73 -24.93 9.00 21.44
CA ALA A 73 -25.92 10.09 21.40
C ALA A 73 -25.45 11.23 20.49
N HIS A 74 -24.19 11.66 20.63
CA HIS A 74 -23.61 12.67 19.75
C HIS A 74 -23.68 12.28 18.27
N HIS A 75 -23.35 11.03 17.91
CA HIS A 75 -23.44 10.57 16.52
C HIS A 75 -24.88 10.50 15.99
N LEU A 76 -25.87 10.18 16.83
CA LEU A 76 -27.28 10.20 16.45
C LEU A 76 -27.76 11.63 16.14
N GLU A 77 -27.26 12.62 16.88
CA GLU A 77 -27.58 14.03 16.68
C GLU A 77 -26.80 14.67 15.52
N THR A 78 -25.73 14.04 15.05
CA THR A 78 -24.83 14.60 14.04
C THR A 78 -24.65 13.66 12.85
N THR A 79 -23.68 12.74 12.92
CA THR A 79 -23.24 11.85 11.82
C THR A 79 -24.38 11.07 11.18
N PHE A 80 -25.39 10.69 11.96
CA PHE A 80 -26.49 9.82 11.52
C PHE A 80 -27.86 10.49 11.57
N ALA A 81 -27.94 11.80 11.83
CA ALA A 81 -29.21 12.52 12.02
C ALA A 81 -30.16 12.37 10.82
N ASP A 82 -29.60 12.37 9.61
CA ASP A 82 -30.36 12.32 8.35
C ASP A 82 -30.50 10.91 7.76
N ARG A 83 -30.09 9.85 8.49
CA ARG A 83 -30.17 8.48 7.96
C ARG A 83 -31.63 8.01 7.89
N PRO A 84 -32.10 7.48 6.74
CA PRO A 84 -33.50 7.13 6.56
C PRO A 84 -33.90 5.91 7.40
N ARG A 85 -35.21 5.72 7.60
CA ARG A 85 -35.75 4.63 8.43
C ARG A 85 -35.33 3.23 7.96
N ASN A 86 -35.16 3.02 6.65
CA ASN A 86 -34.78 1.73 6.07
C ASN A 86 -33.27 1.50 6.02
N TRP A 87 -32.46 2.40 6.58
CA TRP A 87 -31.00 2.28 6.57
C TRP A 87 -30.50 1.03 7.30
N ARG A 88 -29.51 0.38 6.69
CA ARG A 88 -28.91 -0.89 7.11
C ARG A 88 -27.40 -0.75 7.29
N PRO A 89 -26.93 -0.25 8.45
CA PRO A 89 -25.50 -0.17 8.71
C PRO A 89 -24.91 -1.50 9.19
N LEU A 90 -23.69 -1.79 8.74
CA LEU A 90 -22.84 -2.83 9.32
C LEU A 90 -21.80 -2.20 10.24
N ILE A 91 -21.88 -2.50 11.53
CA ILE A 91 -21.06 -1.86 12.56
C ILE A 91 -19.97 -2.82 13.03
N TYR A 92 -18.74 -2.33 13.14
CA TYR A 92 -17.65 -3.12 13.69
C TYR A 92 -16.77 -2.33 14.66
N CYS A 93 -16.15 -3.07 15.57
CA CYS A 93 -15.03 -2.59 16.37
C CYS A 93 -13.87 -3.58 16.23
N TRP A 94 -12.81 -3.47 17.06
CA TRP A 94 -11.63 -4.33 16.94
C TRP A 94 -11.92 -5.85 16.90
N ARG A 95 -12.82 -6.35 17.75
CA ARG A 95 -13.12 -7.79 17.88
C ARG A 95 -14.60 -8.15 17.76
N GLY A 96 -15.44 -7.21 17.32
CA GLY A 96 -16.89 -7.41 17.38
C GLY A 96 -17.38 -7.61 18.83
N GLY A 97 -16.87 -6.81 19.76
CA GLY A 97 -17.22 -6.87 21.18
C GLY A 97 -18.26 -5.83 21.61
N LYS A 98 -18.21 -5.45 22.89
CA LYS A 98 -19.19 -4.52 23.51
C LYS A 98 -19.32 -3.18 22.78
N ARG A 99 -18.22 -2.61 22.26
CA ARG A 99 -18.26 -1.30 21.55
C ARG A 99 -19.23 -1.31 20.37
N SER A 100 -19.02 -2.19 19.38
CA SER A 100 -19.92 -2.32 18.23
C SER A 100 -21.29 -2.88 18.62
N GLY A 101 -21.35 -3.78 19.61
CA GLY A 101 -22.61 -4.35 20.10
C GLY A 101 -23.54 -3.32 20.73
N SER A 102 -22.99 -2.35 21.49
CA SER A 102 -23.78 -1.26 22.08
C SER A 102 -24.41 -0.38 21.01
N VAL A 103 -23.64 0.05 20.00
CA VAL A 103 -24.17 0.86 18.88
C VAL A 103 -25.25 0.09 18.12
N THR A 104 -24.95 -1.17 17.78
CA THR A 104 -25.89 -2.04 17.05
C THR A 104 -27.20 -2.19 17.82
N THR A 105 -27.13 -2.38 19.14
CA THR A 105 -28.31 -2.51 20.00
C THR A 105 -29.15 -1.25 19.99
N LEU A 106 -28.53 -0.08 20.22
CA LEU A 106 -29.27 1.19 20.26
C LEU A 106 -29.88 1.52 18.89
N PHE A 107 -29.16 1.30 17.80
CA PHE A 107 -29.67 1.55 16.45
C PHE A 107 -30.89 0.68 16.12
N ASN A 108 -30.91 -0.58 16.57
CA ASN A 108 -32.09 -1.43 16.41
C ASN A 108 -33.25 -1.02 17.33
N MET A 109 -32.99 -0.42 18.50
CA MET A 109 -34.06 0.14 19.35
C MET A 109 -34.75 1.34 18.70
N ILE A 110 -34.04 2.11 17.87
CA ILE A 110 -34.58 3.22 17.06
C ILE A 110 -35.42 2.68 15.88
N GLY A 111 -35.10 1.49 15.39
CA GLY A 111 -35.79 0.82 14.29
C GLY A 111 -34.96 0.64 13.01
N TRP A 112 -33.68 1.00 13.01
CA TRP A 112 -32.77 0.68 11.91
C TRP A 112 -32.40 -0.79 11.91
N GLN A 113 -32.05 -1.33 10.74
CA GLN A 113 -31.69 -2.75 10.59
C GLN A 113 -30.18 -2.96 10.76
N ALA A 114 -29.61 -2.36 11.81
CA ALA A 114 -28.19 -2.43 12.06
C ALA A 114 -27.74 -3.87 12.34
N ARG A 115 -26.57 -4.24 11.82
CA ARG A 115 -25.91 -5.51 12.11
C ARG A 115 -24.50 -5.28 12.58
N GLN A 116 -23.96 -6.29 13.26
CA GLN A 116 -22.62 -6.26 13.80
C GLN A 116 -21.73 -7.25 13.04
N LEU A 117 -20.55 -6.80 12.61
CA LEU A 117 -19.57 -7.68 12.00
C LEU A 117 -19.01 -8.68 13.04
N ASP A 118 -19.19 -9.97 12.75
CA ASP A 118 -18.66 -11.03 13.59
C ASP A 118 -17.13 -11.07 13.55
N GLY A 119 -16.51 -11.14 14.73
CA GLY A 119 -15.07 -11.00 14.91
C GLY A 119 -14.49 -9.60 14.66
N GLY A 120 -15.28 -8.64 14.16
CA GLY A 120 -14.89 -7.25 13.92
C GLY A 120 -13.70 -7.07 12.97
N TYR A 121 -12.96 -5.97 13.11
CA TYR A 121 -11.78 -5.70 12.27
C TYR A 121 -10.73 -6.82 12.33
N LYS A 122 -10.61 -7.55 13.45
CA LYS A 122 -9.71 -8.70 13.57
C LYS A 122 -10.04 -9.81 12.56
N SER A 123 -11.32 -10.08 12.29
CA SER A 123 -11.71 -11.09 11.29
C SER A 123 -11.36 -10.62 9.88
N TYR A 124 -11.58 -9.33 9.57
CA TYR A 124 -11.11 -8.71 8.33
C TYR A 124 -9.60 -8.83 8.17
N ARG A 125 -8.82 -8.44 9.19
CA ARG A 125 -7.36 -8.49 9.14
C ARG A 125 -6.83 -9.91 8.89
N ARG A 126 -7.45 -10.92 9.50
CA ARG A 126 -7.11 -12.33 9.24
C ARG A 126 -7.39 -12.70 7.78
N ALA A 127 -8.58 -12.36 7.27
CA ALA A 127 -8.94 -12.63 5.88
C ALA A 127 -8.02 -11.90 4.88
N THR A 128 -7.56 -10.69 5.19
CA THR A 128 -6.56 -9.97 4.37
C THR A 128 -5.25 -10.74 4.31
N LEU A 129 -4.74 -11.22 5.44
CA LEU A 129 -3.50 -11.99 5.48
C LEU A 129 -3.62 -13.32 4.73
N GLU A 130 -4.73 -14.05 4.94
CA GLU A 130 -5.02 -15.31 4.22
C GLU A 130 -5.13 -15.08 2.69
N ALA A 131 -5.72 -13.95 2.28
CA ALA A 131 -5.76 -13.56 0.87
C ALA A 131 -4.37 -13.26 0.32
N LEU A 132 -3.49 -12.60 1.07
CA LEU A 132 -2.12 -12.32 0.61
C LEU A 132 -1.26 -13.58 0.43
N ASP A 133 -1.58 -14.68 1.12
CA ASP A 133 -0.89 -15.96 0.95
C ASP A 133 -1.34 -16.75 -0.29
N THR A 134 -2.52 -16.43 -0.84
CA THR A 134 -3.20 -17.22 -1.87
C THR A 134 -3.45 -16.44 -3.16
N LEU A 135 -4.03 -15.25 -3.08
CA LEU A 135 -4.47 -14.45 -4.22
C LEU A 135 -3.35 -14.11 -5.22
N PRO A 136 -2.12 -13.73 -4.80
CA PRO A 136 -1.05 -13.49 -5.76
C PRO A 136 -0.76 -14.68 -6.67
N LYS A 137 -0.86 -15.91 -6.14
CA LYS A 137 -0.58 -17.14 -6.89
C LYS A 137 -1.64 -17.47 -7.94
N THR A 138 -2.79 -16.80 -7.90
CA THR A 138 -3.88 -17.00 -8.87
C THR A 138 -3.75 -16.12 -10.10
N LEU A 139 -2.79 -15.19 -10.10
CA LEU A 139 -2.57 -14.22 -11.17
C LEU A 139 -1.29 -14.54 -11.94
N ASN A 140 -1.29 -14.17 -13.21
CA ASN A 140 -0.11 -14.27 -14.07
C ASN A 140 0.56 -12.91 -14.18
N TYR A 141 1.85 -12.82 -13.83
CA TYR A 141 2.57 -11.55 -13.85
C TYR A 141 3.47 -11.39 -15.08
N ILE A 142 3.72 -10.13 -15.45
CA ILE A 142 4.80 -9.72 -16.33
C ILE A 142 5.62 -8.65 -15.61
N VAL A 143 6.89 -8.93 -15.35
CA VAL A 143 7.74 -8.07 -14.54
C VAL A 143 8.52 -7.10 -15.40
N LEU A 144 8.37 -5.81 -15.13
CA LEU A 144 9.23 -4.78 -15.66
C LEU A 144 10.53 -4.78 -14.85
N VAL A 145 11.63 -5.22 -15.47
CA VAL A 145 12.97 -5.24 -14.88
C VAL A 145 13.82 -4.14 -15.50
N GLY A 146 14.66 -3.50 -14.69
CA GLY A 146 15.50 -2.40 -15.13
C GLY A 146 16.11 -1.65 -13.95
N PRO A 147 17.31 -1.08 -14.11
CA PRO A 147 18.00 -0.40 -13.03
C PRO A 147 17.25 0.86 -12.57
N THR A 148 17.58 1.37 -11.39
CA THR A 148 16.99 2.63 -10.87
C THR A 148 17.15 3.75 -11.89
N GLY A 149 16.07 4.49 -12.11
CA GLY A 149 16.01 5.58 -13.08
C GLY A 149 15.63 5.16 -14.50
N SER A 150 15.40 3.86 -14.77
CA SER A 150 14.94 3.38 -16.09
C SER A 150 13.46 3.64 -16.38
N ARG A 151 12.78 4.46 -15.56
CA ARG A 151 11.39 4.92 -15.74
C ARG A 151 10.35 3.81 -15.94
N LYS A 152 10.54 2.69 -15.25
CA LYS A 152 9.57 1.57 -15.21
C LYS A 152 8.18 2.02 -14.77
N THR A 153 8.11 2.93 -13.80
CA THR A 153 6.84 3.53 -13.34
C THR A 153 6.10 4.32 -14.43
N HIS A 154 6.83 5.03 -15.31
CA HIS A 154 6.20 5.68 -16.46
C HIS A 154 5.66 4.66 -17.45
N LEU A 155 6.40 3.58 -17.71
CA LEU A 155 5.93 2.49 -18.56
C LEU A 155 4.72 1.78 -17.94
N LEU A 156 4.72 1.53 -16.63
CA LEU A 156 3.61 0.93 -15.92
C LEU A 156 2.36 1.80 -16.03
N SER A 157 2.49 3.12 -15.83
CA SER A 157 1.39 4.07 -16.03
C SER A 157 0.87 4.08 -17.48
N ALA A 158 1.77 4.05 -18.47
CA ALA A 158 1.39 4.00 -19.87
C ALA A 158 0.67 2.68 -20.24
N LEU A 159 1.08 1.56 -19.66
CA LEU A 159 0.41 0.27 -19.82
C LEU A 159 -1.00 0.29 -19.24
N ASN A 160 -1.18 0.90 -18.06
CA ASN A 160 -2.50 1.09 -17.48
C ASN A 160 -3.41 1.95 -18.39
N GLN A 161 -2.89 3.05 -18.92
CA GLN A 161 -3.61 3.91 -19.88
C GLN A 161 -3.93 3.18 -21.19
N ALA A 162 -3.09 2.24 -21.61
CA ALA A 162 -3.33 1.36 -22.76
C ALA A 162 -4.32 0.21 -22.46
N GLY A 163 -4.86 0.12 -21.24
CA GLY A 163 -5.87 -0.86 -20.84
C GLY A 163 -5.32 -2.16 -20.25
N ALA A 164 -4.01 -2.24 -19.96
CA ALA A 164 -3.41 -3.39 -19.29
C ALA A 164 -3.74 -3.41 -17.79
N GLN A 165 -3.67 -4.59 -17.16
CA GLN A 165 -3.73 -4.69 -15.71
C GLN A 165 -2.35 -4.36 -15.13
N THR A 166 -2.28 -3.43 -14.19
CA THR A 166 -1.01 -2.98 -13.61
C THR A 166 -1.06 -2.94 -12.11
N LEU A 167 -0.05 -3.50 -11.44
CA LEU A 167 0.13 -3.44 -10.00
C LEU A 167 1.28 -2.47 -9.67
N ASP A 168 0.92 -1.23 -9.33
CA ASP A 168 1.87 -0.20 -8.91
C ASP A 168 2.13 -0.28 -7.39
N LEU A 169 3.13 -1.08 -7.02
CA LEU A 169 3.48 -1.28 -5.62
C LEU A 169 4.02 -0.01 -4.94
N GLU A 170 4.69 0.87 -5.68
CA GLU A 170 5.21 2.13 -5.14
C GLU A 170 4.08 3.10 -4.80
N ALA A 171 3.04 3.15 -5.64
CA ALA A 171 1.83 3.93 -5.37
C ALA A 171 1.07 3.39 -4.15
N LEU A 172 0.90 2.06 -4.05
CA LEU A 172 0.29 1.45 -2.87
C LEU A 172 1.10 1.71 -1.58
N ALA A 173 2.42 1.79 -1.69
CA ALA A 173 3.34 2.06 -0.59
C ALA A 173 3.58 3.57 -0.35
N ALA A 174 3.03 4.46 -1.19
CA ALA A 174 3.34 5.89 -1.24
C ALA A 174 4.86 6.19 -1.11
N HIS A 175 5.68 5.35 -1.76
CA HIS A 175 7.12 5.35 -1.59
C HIS A 175 7.77 4.62 -2.77
N ARG A 176 8.84 5.18 -3.35
CA ARG A 176 9.62 4.52 -4.41
C ARG A 176 10.46 3.37 -3.85
N GLY A 177 10.75 2.33 -4.62
CA GLY A 177 11.61 1.21 -4.23
C GLY A 177 13.06 1.60 -3.90
N SER A 178 13.46 2.85 -4.18
CA SER A 178 14.80 3.38 -3.94
C SER A 178 15.00 3.92 -2.53
N LEU A 179 16.27 4.06 -2.12
CA LEU A 179 16.66 4.63 -0.83
C LEU A 179 16.12 6.05 -0.61
N LEU A 180 16.10 6.85 -1.67
CA LEU A 180 15.65 8.23 -1.66
C LEU A 180 14.15 8.34 -1.99
N GLY A 181 13.42 7.24 -1.90
CA GLY A 181 12.09 7.07 -2.50
C GLY A 181 10.91 7.66 -1.73
N ALA A 182 11.11 8.28 -0.58
CA ALA A 182 10.02 8.87 0.18
C ALA A 182 9.33 10.00 -0.61
N TRP A 183 8.01 9.94 -0.74
CA TRP A 183 7.26 10.99 -1.42
C TRP A 183 7.13 12.22 -0.53
N ALA A 184 7.51 13.39 -1.05
CA ALA A 184 7.48 14.63 -0.31
C ALA A 184 6.06 14.96 0.18
N GLY A 185 5.92 15.15 1.50
CA GLY A 185 4.65 15.51 2.12
C GLY A 185 3.60 14.39 2.20
N VAL A 186 3.90 13.19 1.71
CA VAL A 186 2.97 12.05 1.74
C VAL A 186 3.46 11.00 2.74
N PRO A 187 2.70 10.72 3.82
CA PRO A 187 3.08 9.67 4.75
C PRO A 187 2.92 8.30 4.11
N GLN A 188 3.92 7.45 4.28
CA GLN A 188 3.82 6.05 3.90
C GLN A 188 2.77 5.33 4.78
N PRO A 189 1.89 4.49 4.19
CA PRO A 189 0.94 3.69 4.95
C PRO A 189 1.61 2.76 5.95
N SER A 190 0.85 2.41 7.00
CA SER A 190 1.23 1.29 7.88
C SER A 190 1.28 -0.02 7.08
N GLN A 191 2.00 -1.03 7.60
CA GLN A 191 1.96 -2.37 6.99
C GLN A 191 0.51 -2.88 6.85
N LYS A 192 -0.36 -2.60 7.83
CA LYS A 192 -1.75 -3.06 7.76
C LYS A 192 -2.51 -2.43 6.60
N ARG A 193 -2.32 -1.11 6.42
CA ARG A 193 -2.96 -0.37 5.33
C ARG A 193 -2.43 -0.79 3.98
N PHE A 194 -1.12 -0.97 3.85
CA PHE A 194 -0.50 -1.49 2.63
C PHE A 194 -1.09 -2.86 2.24
N ASP A 195 -1.17 -3.80 3.18
CA ASP A 195 -1.75 -5.12 2.95
C ASP A 195 -3.21 -5.04 2.48
N THR A 196 -4.01 -4.17 3.11
CA THR A 196 -5.41 -3.93 2.73
C THR A 196 -5.53 -3.36 1.31
N LEU A 197 -4.70 -2.38 0.97
CA LEU A 197 -4.67 -1.78 -0.37
C LEU A 197 -4.22 -2.81 -1.42
N LEU A 198 -3.21 -3.63 -1.10
CA LEU A 198 -2.71 -4.68 -1.98
C LEU A 198 -3.77 -5.75 -2.25
N VAL A 199 -4.46 -6.26 -1.24
CA VAL A 199 -5.57 -7.22 -1.45
C VAL A 199 -6.69 -6.61 -2.27
N SER A 200 -7.00 -5.32 -2.05
CA SER A 200 -8.05 -4.63 -2.80
C SER A 200 -7.70 -4.56 -4.29
N ALA A 201 -6.48 -4.11 -4.61
CA ALA A 201 -5.99 -4.06 -5.99
C ALA A 201 -5.96 -5.45 -6.65
N LEU A 202 -5.43 -6.46 -5.95
CA LEU A 202 -5.34 -7.82 -6.49
C LEU A 202 -6.72 -8.44 -6.80
N ARG A 203 -7.76 -8.09 -6.06
CA ARG A 203 -9.13 -8.60 -6.27
C ARG A 203 -9.83 -7.99 -7.49
N GLU A 204 -9.34 -6.84 -7.97
CA GLU A 204 -9.91 -6.17 -9.15
C GLU A 204 -9.38 -6.74 -10.46
N PHE A 205 -8.30 -7.53 -10.42
CA PHE A 205 -7.71 -8.13 -11.60
C PHE A 205 -8.49 -9.37 -12.08
N ASP A 206 -8.61 -9.48 -13.39
CA ASP A 206 -9.03 -10.66 -14.12
C ASP A 206 -7.87 -11.67 -14.20
N PRO A 207 -7.99 -12.88 -13.62
CA PRO A 207 -6.97 -13.93 -13.70
C PRO A 207 -6.66 -14.41 -15.12
N GLY A 208 -7.57 -14.20 -16.07
CA GLY A 208 -7.38 -14.55 -17.48
C GLY A 208 -6.41 -13.62 -18.22
N ARG A 209 -5.99 -12.52 -17.61
CA ARG A 209 -5.15 -11.49 -18.23
C ARG A 209 -3.86 -11.28 -17.42
N PRO A 210 -2.72 -11.00 -18.07
CA PRO A 210 -1.49 -10.73 -17.35
C PRO A 210 -1.57 -9.43 -16.55
N VAL A 211 -0.87 -9.39 -15.41
CA VAL A 211 -0.69 -8.22 -14.55
C VAL A 211 0.76 -7.74 -14.67
N PHE A 212 0.94 -6.54 -15.20
CA PHE A 212 2.26 -5.91 -15.24
C PHE A 212 2.63 -5.37 -13.86
N ILE A 213 3.87 -5.60 -13.44
CA ILE A 213 4.37 -5.20 -12.12
C ILE A 213 5.83 -4.77 -12.23
N GLU A 214 6.26 -3.81 -11.43
CA GLU A 214 7.67 -3.46 -11.34
C GLU A 214 8.47 -4.45 -10.50
N ALA A 215 9.73 -4.67 -10.90
CA ALA A 215 10.68 -5.44 -10.13
C ALA A 215 11.06 -4.72 -8.83
N GLU A 216 10.26 -4.95 -7.79
CA GLU A 216 10.50 -4.42 -6.46
C GLU A 216 11.23 -5.40 -5.56
N SER A 217 11.98 -4.86 -4.60
CA SER A 217 12.60 -5.67 -3.56
C SER A 217 11.56 -6.15 -2.55
N ARG A 218 11.96 -7.06 -1.64
CA ARG A 218 11.09 -7.49 -0.52
C ARG A 218 10.52 -6.31 0.30
N ARG A 219 11.19 -5.16 0.33
CA ARG A 219 10.74 -3.99 1.11
C ARG A 219 10.65 -2.75 0.22
N ILE A 220 9.62 -1.94 0.46
CA ILE A 220 9.45 -0.62 -0.13
C ILE A 220 9.35 0.38 1.03
N GLY A 221 10.43 1.09 1.32
CA GLY A 221 10.54 1.87 2.56
C GLY A 221 10.33 0.99 3.80
N SER A 222 9.30 1.31 4.60
CA SER A 222 8.97 0.57 5.82
C SER A 222 8.10 -0.67 5.60
N VAL A 223 7.37 -0.76 4.50
CA VAL A 223 6.46 -1.89 4.23
C VAL A 223 7.19 -3.08 3.60
N THR A 224 6.67 -4.28 3.84
CA THR A 224 7.21 -5.55 3.36
C THR A 224 6.19 -6.22 2.43
N LEU A 225 6.67 -6.70 1.29
CA LEU A 225 5.86 -7.46 0.34
C LEU A 225 5.59 -8.89 0.86
N PRO A 226 4.40 -9.46 0.60
CA PRO A 226 4.11 -10.85 0.91
C PRO A 226 5.05 -11.80 0.17
N LEU A 227 5.43 -12.90 0.83
CA LEU A 227 6.25 -13.94 0.21
C LEU A 227 5.58 -14.55 -1.01
N ALA A 228 4.29 -14.84 -0.94
CA ALA A 228 3.53 -15.39 -2.07
C ALA A 228 3.60 -14.48 -3.30
N LEU A 229 3.56 -13.16 -3.12
CA LEU A 229 3.74 -12.22 -4.24
C LEU A 229 5.16 -12.35 -4.80
N LEU A 230 6.18 -12.16 -3.95
CA LEU A 230 7.61 -12.26 -4.32
C LEU A 230 7.92 -13.53 -5.11
N ASP A 231 7.56 -14.68 -4.57
CA ASP A 231 7.83 -15.97 -5.19
C ASP A 231 7.17 -16.09 -6.57
N THR A 232 5.97 -15.53 -6.73
CA THR A 232 5.23 -15.62 -8.00
C THR A 232 5.87 -14.72 -9.07
N PHE A 233 6.13 -13.44 -8.78
CA PHE A 233 6.68 -12.56 -9.81
C PHE A 233 8.19 -12.77 -10.05
N HIS A 234 8.93 -13.37 -9.11
CA HIS A 234 10.31 -13.83 -9.37
C HIS A 234 10.40 -14.94 -10.45
N GLN A 235 9.33 -15.73 -10.63
CA GLN A 235 9.26 -16.77 -11.67
C GLN A 235 8.60 -16.28 -12.96
N ALA A 236 8.06 -15.07 -12.97
CA ALA A 236 7.26 -14.55 -14.07
C ALA A 236 8.11 -14.08 -15.27
N ALA A 237 7.44 -13.95 -16.42
CA ALA A 237 8.06 -13.40 -17.63
C ALA A 237 8.56 -11.98 -17.38
N CYS A 238 9.69 -11.63 -17.99
CA CYS A 238 10.36 -10.35 -17.76
C CYS A 238 10.36 -9.47 -19.01
N VAL A 239 10.15 -8.17 -18.84
CA VAL A 239 10.41 -7.13 -19.83
C VAL A 239 11.54 -6.25 -19.30
N LYS A 240 12.69 -6.31 -19.95
CA LYS A 240 13.87 -5.52 -19.59
C LYS A 240 13.80 -4.16 -20.26
N VAL A 241 13.54 -3.13 -19.45
CA VAL A 241 13.54 -1.74 -19.88
C VAL A 241 14.99 -1.27 -20.01
N LEU A 242 15.42 -0.97 -21.23
CA LEU A 242 16.74 -0.45 -21.53
C LEU A 242 16.76 1.07 -21.35
N SER A 243 17.81 1.56 -20.70
CA SER A 243 18.05 3.00 -20.51
C SER A 243 19.54 3.25 -20.42
N SER A 244 20.03 4.31 -21.06
CA SER A 244 21.43 4.71 -20.93
C SER A 244 21.71 5.23 -19.52
N ARG A 245 22.98 5.28 -19.09
CA ARG A 245 23.34 5.90 -17.81
C ARG A 245 23.00 7.38 -17.77
N GLU A 246 23.14 8.06 -18.91
CA GLU A 246 22.90 9.50 -19.02
C GLU A 246 21.42 9.85 -18.86
N ASP A 247 20.53 9.08 -19.50
CA ASP A 247 19.08 9.28 -19.38
C ASP A 247 18.62 9.07 -17.93
N ARG A 248 19.22 8.09 -17.25
CA ARG A 248 18.94 7.80 -15.83
C ARG A 248 19.43 8.91 -14.93
N ALA A 249 20.64 9.44 -15.16
CA ALA A 249 21.17 10.55 -14.38
C ALA A 249 20.31 11.80 -14.54
N THR A 250 19.95 12.15 -15.79
CA THR A 250 19.04 13.27 -16.10
C THR A 250 17.67 13.09 -15.43
N PHE A 251 17.12 11.88 -15.46
CA PHE A 251 15.87 11.57 -14.78
C PHE A 251 15.98 11.68 -13.26
N LEU A 252 17.05 11.16 -12.65
CA LEU A 252 17.26 11.30 -11.21
C LEU A 252 17.33 12.78 -10.81
N LEU A 253 17.98 13.62 -11.62
CA LEU A 253 18.05 15.06 -11.36
C LEU A 253 16.68 15.74 -11.39
N HIS A 254 15.79 15.30 -12.27
CA HIS A 254 14.43 15.81 -12.38
C HIS A 254 13.54 15.31 -11.23
N ASP A 255 13.41 13.99 -11.08
CA ASP A 255 12.46 13.39 -10.13
C ASP A 255 12.86 13.59 -8.67
N TYR A 256 14.17 13.69 -8.41
CA TYR A 256 14.70 13.97 -7.08
C TYR A 256 15.13 15.43 -6.91
N ALA A 257 14.72 16.34 -7.81
CA ALA A 257 15.01 17.77 -7.69
C ALA A 257 14.61 18.32 -6.31
N HIS A 258 13.44 17.90 -5.82
CA HIS A 258 12.89 18.30 -4.53
C HIS A 258 13.76 17.90 -3.33
N LEU A 259 14.62 16.89 -3.44
CA LEU A 259 15.53 16.50 -2.36
C LEU A 259 16.62 17.54 -2.12
N PHE A 260 16.97 18.32 -3.14
CA PHE A 260 17.96 19.39 -3.03
C PHE A 260 17.38 20.66 -2.41
N ASP A 261 16.05 20.76 -2.26
CA ASP A 261 15.40 21.88 -1.57
C ASP A 261 15.67 21.86 -0.06
N ASN A 262 16.03 20.69 0.49
CA ASN A 262 16.46 20.54 1.89
C ASN A 262 17.76 19.71 1.99
N PRO A 263 18.93 20.35 1.82
CA PRO A 263 20.23 19.68 1.85
C PRO A 263 20.50 18.89 3.14
N GLU A 264 20.07 19.40 4.30
CA GLU A 264 20.26 18.71 5.58
C GLU A 264 19.47 17.41 5.66
N ALA A 265 18.22 17.41 5.19
CA ALA A 265 17.43 16.20 5.10
C ALA A 265 18.09 15.18 4.17
N LEU A 266 18.56 15.60 2.98
CA LEU A 266 19.25 14.72 2.04
C LEU A 266 20.55 14.15 2.64
N LYS A 267 21.37 14.96 3.31
CA LYS A 267 22.59 14.49 3.99
C LYS A 267 22.27 13.49 5.11
N ALA A 268 21.20 13.71 5.87
CA ALA A 268 20.73 12.75 6.88
C ALA A 268 20.27 11.43 6.25
N GLN A 269 19.64 11.47 5.07
CA GLN A 269 19.30 10.25 4.33
C GLN A 269 20.55 9.50 3.87
N LEU A 270 21.54 10.20 3.28
CA LEU A 270 22.82 9.63 2.86
C LEU A 270 23.62 9.06 4.05
N GLN A 271 23.58 9.71 5.21
CA GLN A 271 24.26 9.25 6.43
C GLN A 271 23.84 7.82 6.83
N ARG A 272 22.57 7.46 6.59
CA ARG A 272 22.05 6.11 6.87
C ARG A 272 22.66 5.02 5.98
N MET A 273 23.42 5.39 4.95
CA MET A 273 24.14 4.45 4.08
C MET A 273 25.46 3.95 4.67
N ILE A 274 25.91 4.53 5.79
CA ILE A 274 27.06 4.01 6.52
C ILE A 274 26.73 2.59 7.00
N GLY A 275 27.57 1.64 6.61
CA GLY A 275 27.33 0.19 6.81
C GLY A 275 27.04 -0.54 5.50
N LEU A 276 26.43 0.13 4.52
CA LEU A 276 26.39 -0.33 3.12
C LEU A 276 27.59 0.20 2.32
N HIS A 277 28.10 1.37 2.70
CA HIS A 277 29.28 2.01 2.12
C HIS A 277 30.25 2.49 3.21
N SER A 278 31.50 2.75 2.81
CA SER A 278 32.49 3.36 3.69
C SER A 278 32.07 4.77 4.11
N ARG A 279 32.50 5.19 5.30
CA ARG A 279 32.23 6.55 5.80
C ARG A 279 32.78 7.62 4.85
N GLU A 280 33.97 7.41 4.31
CA GLU A 280 34.62 8.32 3.35
C GLU A 280 33.74 8.56 2.11
N ARG A 281 33.15 7.50 1.54
CA ARG A 281 32.28 7.63 0.37
C ARG A 281 31.01 8.43 0.69
N VAL A 282 30.38 8.12 1.82
CA VAL A 282 29.16 8.85 2.25
C VAL A 282 29.47 10.31 2.51
N MET A 283 30.60 10.63 3.13
CA MET A 283 31.07 12.00 3.31
C MET A 283 31.37 12.69 1.97
N GLY A 284 31.91 11.95 0.99
CA GLY A 284 32.08 12.44 -0.38
C GLY A 284 30.75 12.85 -1.02
N TRP A 285 29.71 12.01 -0.89
CA TRP A 285 28.37 12.35 -1.37
C TRP A 285 27.76 13.56 -0.65
N GLN A 286 27.93 13.66 0.67
CA GLN A 286 27.48 14.84 1.43
C GLN A 286 28.19 16.11 0.96
N ARG A 287 29.48 16.04 0.64
CA ARG A 287 30.22 17.18 0.06
C ARG A 287 29.66 17.59 -1.30
N LEU A 288 29.30 16.64 -2.16
CA LEU A 288 28.64 16.96 -3.43
C LEU A 288 27.29 17.66 -3.24
N VAL A 289 26.56 17.34 -2.17
CA VAL A 289 25.33 18.06 -1.77
C VAL A 289 25.68 19.50 -1.36
N ASP A 290 26.68 19.70 -0.50
CA ASP A 290 27.10 21.02 -0.02
C ASP A 290 27.62 21.91 -1.19
N GLU A 291 28.31 21.32 -2.16
CA GLU A 291 28.82 21.99 -3.37
C GLU A 291 27.74 22.15 -4.47
N ASN A 292 26.51 21.68 -4.23
CA ASN A 292 25.40 21.67 -5.20
C ASN A 292 25.75 20.96 -6.54
N ARG A 293 26.65 19.97 -6.51
CA ARG A 293 27.11 19.17 -7.66
C ARG A 293 26.16 18.01 -7.94
N ARG A 294 24.91 18.36 -8.27
CA ARG A 294 23.80 17.41 -8.37
C ARG A 294 24.05 16.28 -9.38
N ALA A 295 24.54 16.63 -10.57
CA ALA A 295 24.78 15.66 -11.65
C ALA A 295 25.81 14.61 -11.24
N GLU A 296 26.90 15.04 -10.63
CA GLU A 296 27.96 14.15 -10.16
C GLU A 296 27.49 13.24 -9.04
N LEU A 297 26.68 13.76 -8.11
CA LEU A 297 26.04 12.94 -7.09
C LEU A 297 25.12 11.87 -7.72
N ALA A 298 24.33 12.22 -8.74
CA ALA A 298 23.47 11.27 -9.44
C ALA A 298 24.28 10.15 -10.12
N HIS A 299 25.36 10.50 -10.83
CA HIS A 299 26.25 9.51 -11.45
C HIS A 299 26.91 8.61 -10.40
N GLU A 300 27.44 9.18 -9.33
CA GLU A 300 28.05 8.43 -8.22
C GLU A 300 27.06 7.45 -7.57
N LEU A 301 25.83 7.89 -7.30
CA LEU A 301 24.80 7.01 -6.73
C LEU A 301 24.39 5.91 -7.71
N ILE A 302 24.27 6.21 -9.01
CA ILE A 302 23.99 5.19 -10.03
C ILE A 302 25.09 4.14 -10.06
N GLU A 303 26.35 4.57 -10.21
CA GLU A 303 27.48 3.66 -10.43
C GLU A 303 27.84 2.87 -9.16
N ARG A 304 27.86 3.53 -8.01
CA ARG A 304 28.40 2.95 -6.78
C ARG A 304 27.34 2.28 -5.92
N HIS A 305 26.07 2.69 -6.03
CA HIS A 305 25.00 2.18 -5.17
C HIS A 305 23.92 1.43 -5.93
N TYR A 306 23.24 2.08 -6.88
CA TYR A 306 22.04 1.52 -7.53
C TYR A 306 22.38 0.37 -8.49
N ASP A 307 23.33 0.55 -9.42
CA ASP A 307 23.69 -0.50 -10.38
C ASP A 307 24.24 -1.77 -9.69
N PRO A 308 25.15 -1.69 -8.70
CA PRO A 308 25.61 -2.87 -7.97
C PRO A 308 24.55 -3.53 -7.10
N ALA A 309 23.62 -2.75 -6.52
CA ALA A 309 22.50 -3.32 -5.78
C ALA A 309 21.53 -4.05 -6.71
N TYR A 310 21.20 -3.45 -7.86
CA TYR A 310 20.35 -4.04 -8.87
C TYR A 310 20.97 -5.31 -9.47
N ALA A 311 22.26 -5.31 -9.80
CA ALA A 311 22.92 -6.50 -10.34
C ALA A 311 22.89 -7.68 -9.35
N ARG A 312 23.08 -7.42 -8.05
CA ARG A 312 22.99 -8.47 -7.03
C ARG A 312 21.58 -9.01 -6.88
N SER A 313 20.55 -8.14 -6.82
CA SER A 313 19.17 -8.59 -6.60
C SER A 313 18.56 -9.23 -7.86
N SER A 314 18.70 -8.59 -9.02
CA SER A 314 18.01 -9.01 -10.25
C SER A 314 18.48 -10.37 -10.76
N HIS A 315 19.79 -10.63 -10.77
CA HIS A 315 20.35 -11.92 -11.19
C HIS A 315 20.08 -13.06 -10.21
N GLN A 316 19.83 -12.75 -8.93
CA GLN A 316 19.55 -13.77 -7.92
C GLN A 316 18.09 -14.18 -7.86
N HIS A 317 17.17 -13.28 -8.23
CA HIS A 317 15.75 -13.47 -7.96
C HIS A 317 14.90 -13.78 -9.20
N PHE A 318 15.22 -13.23 -10.38
CA PHE A 318 14.35 -13.37 -11.56
C PHE A 318 14.79 -14.51 -12.47
N ALA A 319 14.05 -15.63 -12.44
CA ALA A 319 14.38 -16.84 -13.19
C ALA A 319 14.31 -16.64 -14.71
N GLN A 320 13.39 -15.82 -15.19
CA GLN A 320 13.17 -15.56 -16.63
C GLN A 320 13.95 -14.35 -17.16
N LEU A 321 14.82 -13.72 -16.34
CA LEU A 321 15.62 -12.57 -16.76
C LEU A 321 16.49 -12.84 -18.01
N PRO A 322 17.12 -14.03 -18.19
CA PRO A 322 17.87 -14.34 -19.40
C PRO A 322 17.02 -14.37 -20.68
N HIS A 323 15.71 -14.61 -20.55
CA HIS A 323 14.74 -14.65 -21.65
C HIS A 323 13.90 -13.38 -21.76
N ALA A 324 14.29 -12.32 -21.03
CA ALA A 324 13.51 -11.10 -20.97
C ALA A 324 13.39 -10.42 -22.34
N LEU A 325 12.18 -9.98 -22.68
CA LEU A 325 11.97 -9.13 -23.83
C LEU A 325 12.68 -7.79 -23.59
N GLN A 326 13.55 -7.39 -24.50
CA GLN A 326 14.24 -6.11 -24.39
C GLN A 326 13.36 -5.01 -24.99
N LEU A 327 13.09 -3.98 -24.19
CA LEU A 327 12.30 -2.83 -24.60
C LEU A 327 13.13 -1.56 -24.47
N SER A 328 13.36 -0.90 -25.60
CA SER A 328 13.83 0.50 -25.62
C SER A 328 12.61 1.40 -25.42
N PHE A 329 12.48 1.97 -24.22
CA PHE A 329 11.36 2.82 -23.85
C PHE A 329 11.78 4.28 -23.89
N ARG A 330 11.02 5.11 -24.61
CA ARG A 330 11.26 6.56 -24.74
C ARG A 330 10.15 7.33 -24.00
N PRO A 331 10.40 7.70 -22.74
CA PRO A 331 9.39 8.17 -21.80
C PRO A 331 9.01 9.65 -21.96
N ASN A 332 9.80 10.41 -22.72
CA ASN A 332 9.57 11.83 -22.99
C ASN A 332 8.93 12.06 -24.36
N ASP A 333 8.77 11.01 -25.17
CA ASP A 333 8.17 11.11 -26.49
C ASP A 333 6.65 11.24 -26.33
N ALA A 334 5.98 11.88 -27.29
CA ALA A 334 4.52 12.04 -27.23
C ALA A 334 3.75 10.71 -27.40
N ASP A 335 4.43 9.62 -27.80
CA ASP A 335 3.87 8.33 -28.17
C ASP A 335 4.01 7.26 -27.07
N VAL A 336 4.21 7.65 -25.79
CA VAL A 336 4.44 6.71 -24.67
C VAL A 336 3.37 5.60 -24.59
N VAL A 337 2.10 5.95 -24.80
CA VAL A 337 0.99 4.99 -24.77
C VAL A 337 1.01 4.06 -25.99
N GLU A 338 1.44 4.54 -27.16
CA GLU A 338 1.60 3.70 -28.36
C GLU A 338 2.77 2.73 -28.24
N GLN A 339 3.86 3.14 -27.58
CA GLN A 339 4.95 2.23 -27.20
C GLN A 339 4.45 1.12 -26.26
N ALA A 340 3.58 1.45 -25.30
CA ALA A 340 2.96 0.46 -24.41
C ALA A 340 2.00 -0.47 -25.15
N LYS A 341 1.16 0.04 -26.06
CA LYS A 341 0.28 -0.79 -26.91
C LYS A 341 1.08 -1.78 -27.76
N SER A 342 2.20 -1.34 -28.33
CA SER A 342 3.09 -2.22 -29.11
C SER A 342 3.63 -3.38 -28.27
N LEU A 343 3.93 -3.13 -26.98
CA LEU A 343 4.31 -4.18 -26.03
C LEU A 343 3.15 -5.17 -25.80
N LEU A 344 1.91 -4.70 -25.66
CA LEU A 344 0.75 -5.57 -25.45
C LEU A 344 0.50 -6.51 -26.64
N VAL A 345 0.57 -5.99 -27.87
CA VAL A 345 0.43 -6.80 -29.10
C VAL A 345 1.47 -7.93 -29.16
N HIS A 346 2.68 -7.70 -28.66
CA HIS A 346 3.71 -8.74 -28.59
C HIS A 346 3.33 -9.89 -27.65
N PHE A 347 2.67 -9.59 -26.53
CA PHE A 347 2.22 -10.62 -25.58
C PHE A 347 0.96 -11.35 -26.06
N ASP A 348 0.02 -10.64 -26.71
CA ASP A 348 -1.20 -11.25 -27.26
C ASP A 348 -0.89 -12.21 -28.42
N SER A 349 0.07 -11.85 -29.29
CA SER A 349 0.51 -12.71 -30.40
C SER A 349 1.25 -13.97 -29.92
N ARG A 350 2.01 -13.89 -28.82
CA ARG A 350 2.63 -15.06 -28.20
C ARG A 350 1.62 -15.96 -27.50
N ALA A 351 0.61 -15.40 -26.84
CA ALA A 351 -0.46 -16.18 -26.24
C ALA A 351 -1.25 -16.97 -27.29
N SER A 352 -1.46 -16.38 -28.47
CA SER A 352 -2.16 -17.01 -29.60
C SER A 352 -1.34 -18.09 -30.33
N ALA A 353 -0.02 -18.07 -30.22
CA ALA A 353 0.88 -19.02 -30.91
C ALA A 353 1.14 -20.32 -30.12
N VAL A 354 0.64 -20.41 -28.88
CA VAL A 354 0.82 -21.55 -27.96
C VAL A 354 -0.46 -22.42 -27.88
N VAL A 355 -1.52 -22.06 -28.62
CA VAL A 355 -2.79 -22.80 -28.71
C VAL A 355 -2.81 -23.75 -29.90
#